data_AF-A0A8X6THR1-F1
#
_entry.id   AF-A0A8X6THR1-F1
#
_cell.length_a   1.000
_cell.length_b   1.000
_cell.length_c   1.000
_cell.angle_alpha   90.00
_cell.angle_beta   90.00
_cell.angle_gamma   90.00
#
_symmetry.space_group_name_H-M   'P 1'
#
loop_
_entity.id
_entity.type
_entity.pdbx_description
1 polymer ?
#
loop_
_entity_poly.entity_id
_entity_poly.type
_entity_poly.pdbx_seq_one_letter_code
_entity_poly.pdbx_strand_id
1 'polypeptide(L)'
;MYVTNRLRYATFDDFQVLMLPYKGENVSFLILLPQQRNGLQALENSLTSEKLSVILDSLYERSVSVSLPEFKFGVEEDLSEKIQELGANKAFERNAADFSGLTSGSQVFISNVILKTVIEVNEEGSEAAGASGIGDELSAPYDFLADHPFLFAIIET
;
A
#
# COMPACT_ATOMS: atom_id res chain seq x y z
N MET A 1 5.26 -12.19 11.67
CA MET A 1 6.29 -11.26 12.16
C MET A 1 5.90 -10.56 13.46
N TYR A 2 6.80 -10.59 14.46
CA TYR A 2 6.78 -9.71 15.64
C TYR A 2 8.12 -8.97 15.74
N VAL A 3 8.12 -7.64 15.79
CA VAL A 3 9.35 -6.84 15.92
C VAL A 3 9.11 -5.57 16.73
N THR A 4 10.06 -5.18 17.57
CA THR A 4 10.06 -3.87 18.23
C THR A 4 11.20 -3.03 17.66
N ASN A 5 10.89 -1.89 17.05
CA ASN A 5 11.89 -1.02 16.44
C ASN A 5 11.44 0.46 16.45
N ARG A 6 12.35 1.39 16.16
CA ARG A 6 12.02 2.79 15.88
C ARG A 6 11.53 2.92 14.45
N LEU A 7 10.23 3.16 14.29
CA LEU A 7 9.56 3.21 13.00
C LEU A 7 8.74 4.48 12.88
N ARG A 8 8.52 4.92 11.64
CA ARG A 8 7.61 6.03 11.34
C ARG A 8 6.18 5.58 11.62
N TYR A 9 5.53 6.24 12.58
CA TYR A 9 4.25 5.85 13.12
C TYR A 9 3.39 7.06 13.48
N ALA A 10 2.07 6.92 13.32
CA ALA A 10 1.09 7.90 13.76
C ALA A 10 -0.21 7.21 14.18
N THR A 11 -0.95 7.85 15.07
CA THR A 11 -2.29 7.42 15.50
C THR A 11 -3.30 8.49 15.15
N PHE A 12 -4.43 8.09 14.58
CA PHE A 12 -5.61 8.91 14.35
C PHE A 12 -6.79 8.33 15.14
N ASP A 13 -7.87 9.08 15.25
CA ASP A 13 -9.06 8.67 16.01
C ASP A 13 -9.66 7.35 15.51
N ASP A 14 -9.57 7.07 14.21
CA ASP A 14 -10.21 5.89 13.58
C ASP A 14 -9.23 4.82 13.10
N PHE A 15 -7.93 5.09 13.05
CA PHE A 15 -6.91 4.16 12.53
C PHE A 15 -5.49 4.48 13.02
N GLN A 16 -4.60 3.50 12.94
CA GLN A 16 -3.16 3.63 13.14
C GLN A 16 -2.43 3.56 11.79
N VAL A 17 -1.26 4.18 11.70
CA VAL A 17 -0.42 4.14 10.51
C VAL A 17 1.00 3.77 10.88
N LEU A 18 1.57 2.82 10.13
CA LEU A 18 2.94 2.36 10.29
C LEU A 18 3.64 2.37 8.92
N MET A 19 4.90 2.77 8.92
CA MET A 19 5.75 2.72 7.73
C MET A 19 6.98 1.85 7.99
N LEU A 20 7.15 0.81 7.17
CA LEU A 20 8.26 -0.13 7.20
C LEU A 20 9.18 0.11 5.99
N PRO A 21 10.41 0.60 6.18
CA PRO A 21 11.32 0.85 5.06
C PRO A 21 11.86 -0.45 4.46
N TYR A 22 11.98 -0.52 3.13
CA TYR A 22 12.72 -1.59 2.46
C TYR A 22 14.23 -1.35 2.54
N LYS A 23 15.00 -2.43 2.76
CA LYS A 23 16.46 -2.34 2.93
C LYS A 23 17.12 -1.85 1.64
N GLY A 24 17.85 -0.75 1.73
CA GLY A 24 18.69 -0.23 0.64
C GLY A 24 17.93 0.51 -0.46
N GLU A 25 16.63 0.74 -0.28
CA GLU A 25 15.75 1.36 -1.26
C GLU A 25 15.11 2.62 -0.68
N ASN A 26 14.79 3.59 -1.53
CA ASN A 26 13.96 4.75 -1.15
C ASN A 26 12.48 4.40 -1.21
N VAL A 27 12.11 3.23 -0.69
CA VAL A 27 10.76 2.68 -0.79
C VAL A 27 10.34 2.18 0.57
N SER A 28 9.08 2.42 0.93
CA SER A 28 8.52 1.98 2.20
C SER A 28 7.15 1.31 2.01
N PHE A 29 6.89 0.32 2.86
CA PHE A 29 5.59 -0.32 3.02
C PHE A 29 4.77 0.45 4.05
N LEU A 30 3.77 1.19 3.58
CA LEU A 30 2.84 1.96 4.39
C LEU A 30 1.62 1.09 4.72
N ILE A 31 1.24 1.02 5.98
CA ILE A 31 0.10 0.23 6.47
C ILE A 31 -0.84 1.15 7.25
N LEU A 32 -2.12 1.17 6.86
CA LEU A 32 -3.19 1.85 7.58
C LEU A 32 -4.10 0.79 8.18
N LEU A 33 -4.11 0.70 9.50
CA LEU A 33 -4.87 -0.28 10.27
C LEU A 33 -6.05 0.42 10.95
N PRO A 34 -7.30 0.16 10.54
CA PRO A 34 -8.48 0.66 11.25
C PRO A 34 -8.44 0.30 12.74
N GLN A 35 -9.02 1.13 13.62
CA GLN A 35 -9.18 0.73 15.02
C GLN A 35 -10.28 -0.32 15.19
N GLN A 36 -11.31 -0.27 14.35
CA GLN A 36 -12.42 -1.22 14.35
C GLN A 36 -12.17 -2.35 13.35
N ARG A 37 -12.42 -3.60 13.75
CA ARG A 37 -12.18 -4.79 12.89
C ARG A 37 -12.91 -4.74 11.53
N ASN A 38 -14.05 -4.04 11.45
CA ASN A 38 -14.85 -3.84 10.24
C ASN A 38 -14.72 -2.41 9.67
N GLY A 39 -13.72 -1.65 10.10
CA GLY A 39 -13.54 -0.24 9.74
C GLY A 39 -12.88 0.00 8.38
N LEU A 40 -12.39 -1.04 7.69
CA LEU A 40 -11.63 -0.89 6.45
C LEU A 40 -12.42 -0.15 5.36
N GLN A 41 -13.69 -0.51 5.14
CA GLN A 41 -14.52 0.15 4.12
C GLN A 41 -14.74 1.65 4.41
N ALA A 42 -14.90 2.01 5.69
CA ALA A 42 -15.04 3.41 6.08
C ALA A 42 -13.72 4.17 5.86
N LEU A 43 -12.58 3.53 6.16
CA LEU A 43 -11.26 4.07 5.89
C LEU A 43 -11.06 4.32 4.40
N GLU A 44 -11.35 3.33 3.54
CA GLU A 44 -11.26 3.42 2.07
C GLU A 44 -12.10 4.59 1.53
N ASN A 45 -13.36 4.70 1.93
CA ASN A 45 -14.25 5.77 1.48
C ASN A 45 -13.81 7.17 1.94
N SER A 46 -13.07 7.25 3.05
CA SER A 46 -12.57 8.51 3.61
C SER A 46 -11.22 8.92 3.03
N LEU A 47 -10.52 8.02 2.32
CA LEU A 47 -9.16 8.23 1.87
C LEU A 47 -9.15 9.08 0.59
N THR A 48 -8.67 10.31 0.71
CA THR A 48 -8.42 11.22 -0.42
C THR A 48 -6.93 11.51 -0.53
N SER A 49 -6.51 12.10 -1.66
CA SER A 49 -5.13 12.53 -1.85
C SER A 49 -4.66 13.51 -0.77
N GLU A 50 -5.52 14.45 -0.36
CA GLU A 50 -5.22 15.42 0.70
C GLU A 50 -5.07 14.72 2.05
N LYS A 51 -5.97 13.78 2.37
CA LYS A 51 -5.88 13.01 3.62
C LYS A 51 -4.62 12.15 3.65
N LEU A 52 -4.25 11.54 2.52
CA LEU A 52 -3.01 10.78 2.40
C LEU A 52 -1.78 11.67 2.63
N SER A 53 -1.74 12.87 2.08
CA SER A 53 -0.65 13.84 2.34
C SER A 53 -0.55 14.16 3.84
N VAL A 54 -1.67 14.47 4.50
CA VAL A 54 -1.69 14.75 5.95
C VAL A 54 -1.21 13.54 6.76
N ILE A 55 -1.60 12.32 6.36
CA ILE A 55 -1.12 11.09 7.00
C ILE A 55 0.41 11.00 6.90
N LEU A 56 0.97 11.19 5.71
CA LEU A 56 2.41 11.10 5.48
C LEU A 56 3.19 12.15 6.27
N ASP A 57 2.69 13.39 6.32
CA ASP A 57 3.30 14.49 7.07
C ASP A 57 3.22 14.30 8.59
N SER A 58 2.27 13.49 9.07
CA SER A 58 2.06 13.22 10.49
C SER A 58 2.95 12.08 11.02
N LEU A 59 3.62 11.34 10.15
CA LEU A 59 4.47 10.22 10.54
C LEU A 59 5.80 10.71 11.13
N TYR A 60 6.12 10.21 12.31
CA TYR A 60 7.38 10.48 12.99
C TYR A 60 7.93 9.21 13.61
N GLU A 61 9.23 9.18 13.91
CA GLU A 61 9.84 8.00 14.54
C GLU A 61 9.35 7.80 15.99
N ARG A 62 8.87 6.60 16.29
CA ARG A 62 8.55 6.11 17.64
C ARG A 62 9.00 4.68 17.83
N SER A 63 9.19 4.28 19.08
CA SER A 63 9.33 2.87 19.44
C SER A 63 7.97 2.17 19.27
N VAL A 64 7.89 1.19 18.37
CA VAL A 64 6.65 0.46 18.05
C VAL A 64 6.92 -1.04 18.08
N SER A 65 6.08 -1.78 18.79
CA SER A 65 5.96 -3.24 18.75
C SER A 65 4.94 -3.62 17.68
N VAL A 66 5.42 -4.26 16.62
CA VAL A 66 4.67 -4.57 15.41
C VAL A 66 4.37 -6.05 15.36
N SER A 67 3.10 -6.40 15.15
CA SER A 67 2.64 -7.75 14.79
C SER A 67 1.98 -7.70 13.42
N LEU A 68 2.60 -8.32 12.43
CA LEU A 68 2.14 -8.35 11.04
C LEU A 68 2.08 -9.80 10.53
N PRO A 69 0.95 -10.24 9.92
CA PRO A 69 0.87 -11.55 9.31
C PRO A 69 1.80 -11.65 8.10
N GLU A 70 2.39 -12.82 7.91
CA GLU A 70 2.96 -13.18 6.60
C GLU A 70 1.82 -13.51 5.65
N PHE A 71 1.90 -13.01 4.42
CA PHE A 71 0.89 -13.30 3.42
C PHE A 71 1.45 -13.23 2.02
N LYS A 72 0.80 -13.97 1.13
CA LYS A 72 1.02 -13.92 -0.30
C LYS A 72 -0.32 -13.82 -0.98
N PHE A 73 -0.50 -12.84 -1.84
CA PHE A 73 -1.69 -12.75 -2.66
C PHE A 73 -1.33 -12.37 -4.09
N GLY A 74 -2.09 -12.94 -5.03
CA GLY A 74 -1.97 -12.67 -6.45
C GLY A 74 -3.30 -12.16 -6.97
N VAL A 75 -3.23 -11.22 -7.90
CA VAL A 75 -4.38 -10.68 -8.63
C VAL A 75 -4.13 -10.92 -10.10
N GLU A 76 -5.12 -11.51 -10.79
CA GLU A 76 -5.16 -11.59 -12.24
C GLU A 76 -6.55 -11.12 -12.67
N GLU A 77 -6.64 -9.90 -13.19
CA GLU A 77 -7.91 -9.21 -13.44
C GLU A 77 -7.92 -8.57 -14.83
N ASP A 78 -9.05 -8.69 -15.53
CA ASP A 78 -9.30 -7.90 -16.74
C ASP A 78 -9.84 -6.53 -16.34
N LEU A 79 -9.04 -5.49 -16.56
CA LEU A 79 -9.39 -4.11 -16.23
C LEU A 79 -10.11 -3.37 -17.36
N SER A 80 -10.43 -4.05 -18.47
CA SER A 80 -10.99 -3.40 -19.67
C SER A 80 -12.30 -2.67 -19.37
N GLU A 81 -13.21 -3.27 -18.61
CA GLU A 81 -14.48 -2.62 -18.24
C GLU A 81 -14.23 -1.42 -17.33
N LYS A 82 -13.40 -1.57 -16.29
CA LYS A 82 -13.07 -0.48 -15.35
C LYS A 82 -12.40 0.71 -16.05
N ILE A 83 -11.49 0.46 -16.99
CA ILE A 83 -10.81 1.50 -17.76
C ILE A 83 -11.79 2.22 -18.71
N GLN A 84 -12.75 1.50 -19.28
CA GLN A 84 -13.85 2.09 -20.07
C GLN A 84 -14.76 2.97 -19.21
N GLU A 85 -15.14 2.52 -18.01
CA GLU A 85 -15.90 3.30 -17.03
C GLU A 85 -15.16 4.59 -16.59
N LEU A 86 -13.83 4.55 -16.55
CA LEU A 86 -12.98 5.73 -16.30
C LEU A 86 -12.86 6.69 -17.50
N GLY A 87 -13.44 6.34 -18.66
CA GLY A 87 -13.61 7.24 -19.80
C GLY A 87 -12.78 6.91 -21.04
N ALA A 88 -11.96 5.86 -21.02
CA ALA A 88 -11.07 5.50 -22.14
C ALA A 88 -11.76 4.63 -23.23
N ASN A 89 -13.07 4.76 -23.40
CA ASN A 89 -13.91 3.94 -24.31
C ASN A 89 -13.36 3.82 -25.74
N LYS A 90 -12.96 4.95 -26.34
CA LYS A 90 -12.49 4.99 -27.74
C LYS A 90 -11.32 4.04 -28.01
N ALA A 91 -10.45 3.81 -27.02
CA ALA A 91 -9.30 2.92 -27.18
C ALA A 91 -9.70 1.46 -27.41
N PHE A 92 -10.91 1.05 -26.98
CA PHE A 92 -11.45 -0.30 -27.11
C PHE A 92 -12.38 -0.45 -28.32
N GLU A 93 -12.71 0.64 -29.01
CA GLU A 93 -13.64 0.64 -30.13
C GLU A 93 -12.91 0.49 -31.46
N ARG A 94 -13.15 -0.63 -32.16
CA ARG A 94 -12.52 -0.91 -33.46
C ARG A 94 -12.61 0.23 -34.48
N ASN A 95 -13.71 0.99 -34.51
CA ASN A 95 -13.96 2.04 -35.51
C ASN A 95 -13.58 3.45 -35.04
N ALA A 96 -13.22 3.63 -33.76
CA ALA A 96 -12.94 4.94 -33.17
C ALA A 96 -11.55 5.04 -32.53
N ALA A 97 -10.91 3.90 -32.26
CA ALA A 97 -9.54 3.85 -31.77
C ALA A 97 -8.57 4.46 -32.79
N ASP A 98 -7.71 5.35 -32.31
CA ASP A 98 -6.62 5.92 -33.09
C ASP A 98 -5.28 5.57 -32.43
N PHE A 99 -4.63 4.56 -33.01
CA PHE A 99 -3.28 4.11 -32.65
C PHE A 99 -2.34 4.25 -33.85
N SER A 100 -2.57 5.23 -34.73
CA SER A 100 -1.74 5.51 -35.91
C SER A 100 -0.26 5.78 -35.59
N GLY A 101 0.04 6.23 -34.36
CA GLY A 101 1.40 6.35 -33.84
C GLY A 101 2.13 5.02 -33.60
N LEU A 102 1.41 3.89 -33.51
CA LEU A 102 1.98 2.55 -33.30
C LEU A 102 2.09 1.73 -34.59
N THR A 103 1.21 1.97 -35.58
CA THR A 103 1.17 1.22 -36.84
C THR A 103 0.72 2.07 -38.01
N SER A 104 1.37 1.91 -39.16
CA SER A 104 1.20 2.78 -40.34
C SER A 104 0.16 2.29 -41.36
N GLY A 105 -0.72 1.34 -41.02
CA GLY A 105 -1.69 0.84 -42.01
C GLY A 105 -2.70 -0.22 -41.56
N SER A 106 -2.80 -0.50 -40.26
CA SER A 106 -3.77 -1.45 -39.72
C SER A 106 -4.65 -0.78 -38.69
N GLN A 107 -5.97 -0.96 -38.79
CA GLN A 107 -6.89 -0.54 -37.74
C GLN A 107 -6.70 -1.45 -36.53
N VAL A 108 -6.08 -0.92 -35.48
CA VAL A 108 -5.86 -1.62 -34.20
C VAL A 108 -6.63 -0.92 -33.09
N PHE A 109 -7.01 -1.69 -32.07
CA PHE A 109 -7.72 -1.24 -30.89
C PHE A 109 -7.33 -2.15 -29.71
N ILE A 110 -7.56 -1.70 -28.48
CA ILE A 110 -7.34 -2.52 -27.29
C ILE A 110 -8.46 -3.55 -27.20
N SER A 111 -8.11 -4.84 -27.22
CA SER A 111 -9.10 -5.88 -26.95
C SER A 111 -9.31 -6.05 -25.44
N ASN A 112 -8.21 -6.21 -24.70
CA ASN A 112 -8.23 -6.46 -23.26
C ASN A 112 -7.02 -5.82 -22.56
N VAL A 113 -7.16 -5.51 -21.27
CA VAL A 113 -6.08 -5.07 -20.39
C VAL A 113 -6.03 -6.01 -19.19
N ILE A 114 -5.08 -6.95 -19.19
CA ILE A 114 -4.91 -7.91 -18.10
C ILE A 114 -3.87 -7.40 -17.11
N LEU A 115 -4.28 -7.16 -15.87
CA LEU A 115 -3.40 -6.87 -14.75
C LEU A 115 -3.07 -8.19 -14.03
N LYS A 116 -1.78 -8.55 -13.98
CA LYS A 116 -1.30 -9.67 -13.19
C LYS A 116 -0.22 -9.20 -12.22
N THR A 117 -0.49 -9.33 -10.93
CA THR A 117 0.40 -8.87 -9.85
C THR A 117 0.45 -9.90 -8.74
N VAL A 118 1.63 -10.08 -8.14
CA VAL A 118 1.81 -10.90 -6.93
C VAL A 118 2.52 -10.05 -5.89
N ILE A 119 2.00 -10.07 -4.67
CA ILE A 119 2.61 -9.45 -3.50
C ILE A 119 2.86 -10.55 -2.48
N GLU A 120 4.08 -10.60 -1.97
CA GLU A 120 4.52 -11.52 -0.94
C GLU A 120 5.20 -10.70 0.16
N VAL A 121 4.62 -10.76 1.36
CA VAL A 121 5.16 -10.14 2.56
C VAL A 121 5.62 -11.27 3.47
N ASN A 122 6.93 -11.35 3.65
CA ASN A 122 7.61 -12.34 4.47
C ASN A 122 8.65 -11.66 5.38
N GLU A 123 9.22 -12.43 6.30
CA GLU A 123 10.23 -11.92 7.24
C GLU A 123 11.63 -11.73 6.61
N GLU A 124 11.89 -12.23 5.39
CA GLU A 124 13.24 -12.25 4.78
C GLU A 124 13.78 -10.87 4.36
N GLY A 125 12.95 -9.83 4.35
CA GLY A 125 13.39 -8.42 4.21
C GLY A 125 13.83 -7.77 5.53
N SER A 126 13.58 -8.40 6.66
CA SER A 126 13.96 -7.95 8.00
C SER A 126 14.99 -8.90 8.57
N GLU A 127 16.20 -8.84 8.01
CA GLU A 127 17.37 -9.30 8.73
C GLU A 127 17.46 -8.44 9.98
N ALA A 128 16.90 -8.98 11.07
CA ALA A 128 16.87 -8.39 12.40
C ALA A 128 18.31 -8.17 12.86
N ALA A 129 18.90 -7.07 12.43
CA ALA A 129 20.04 -6.46 13.07
C ALA A 129 19.55 -6.08 14.46
N GLY A 130 19.74 -7.01 15.39
CA GLY A 130 19.52 -6.81 16.81
C GLY A 130 20.29 -5.57 17.25
N ALA A 131 19.58 -4.47 17.32
CA ALA A 131 19.98 -3.32 18.10
C ALA A 131 18.98 -3.27 19.25
N SER A 132 19.30 -3.99 20.33
CA SER A 132 18.88 -3.57 21.66
C SER A 132 19.52 -2.19 21.90
N GLY A 133 18.88 -1.16 21.36
CA GLY A 133 19.21 0.23 21.57
C GLY A 133 18.65 0.62 22.92
N ILE A 134 19.50 0.56 23.94
CA ILE A 134 19.26 1.16 25.25
C ILE A 134 19.22 2.68 24.99
N GLY A 135 18.03 3.27 24.91
CA GLY A 135 17.87 4.68 24.55
C GLY A 135 16.45 5.20 24.79
N ASP A 136 16.29 5.84 25.95
CA ASP A 136 15.11 6.53 26.50
C ASP A 136 13.90 5.65 26.87
N GLU A 137 14.10 4.80 27.88
CA GLU A 137 13.03 4.12 28.63
C GLU A 137 12.31 5.08 29.61
N LEU A 138 11.40 5.91 29.09
CA LEU A 138 10.34 6.50 29.94
C LEU A 138 8.93 6.21 29.44
N SER A 139 8.74 5.74 28.20
CA SER A 139 7.43 5.31 27.69
C SER A 139 7.49 3.93 27.07
N ALA A 140 6.50 3.10 27.38
CA ALA A 140 6.30 1.82 26.71
C ALA A 140 6.17 2.00 25.19
N PRO A 141 6.63 1.04 24.38
CA PRO A 141 6.44 1.09 22.93
C PRO A 141 4.95 1.11 22.57
N TYR A 142 4.61 1.71 21.44
CA TYR A 142 3.25 1.63 20.89
C TYR A 142 3.02 0.24 20.31
N ASP A 143 1.82 -0.30 20.48
CA ASP A 143 1.44 -1.57 19.86
C ASP A 143 0.77 -1.32 18.50
N PHE A 144 1.26 -2.01 17.47
CA PHE A 144 0.65 -2.10 16.14
C PHE A 144 0.34 -3.57 15.86
N LEU A 145 -0.92 -3.96 16.04
CA LEU A 145 -1.38 -5.35 15.91
C LEU A 145 -2.30 -5.49 14.69
N ALA A 146 -1.74 -5.91 13.56
CA ALA A 146 -2.51 -6.14 12.33
C ALA A 146 -3.22 -7.51 12.36
N ASP A 147 -4.23 -7.66 13.22
CA ASP A 147 -5.02 -8.90 13.41
C ASP A 147 -6.38 -8.91 12.67
N HIS A 148 -6.61 -7.92 11.82
CA HIS A 148 -7.83 -7.72 11.04
C HIS A 148 -7.54 -6.94 9.75
N PRO A 149 -8.50 -6.81 8.82
CA PRO A 149 -8.25 -6.19 7.51
C PRO A 149 -7.67 -4.77 7.61
N PHE A 150 -6.60 -4.52 6.84
CA PHE A 150 -5.89 -3.25 6.77
C PHE A 150 -5.67 -2.85 5.30
N LEU A 151 -5.43 -1.56 5.07
CA LEU A 151 -5.01 -1.02 3.78
C LEU A 151 -3.49 -0.89 3.76
N PHE A 152 -2.86 -1.10 2.61
CA PHE A 152 -1.43 -0.87 2.48
C PHE A 152 -1.08 -0.22 1.14
N ALA A 153 0.10 0.41 1.08
CA ALA A 153 0.69 0.95 -0.13
C ALA A 153 2.22 0.75 -0.11
N ILE A 154 2.82 0.64 -1.30
CA ILE A 154 4.27 0.72 -1.49
C ILE A 154 4.54 2.12 -2.05
N ILE A 155 5.26 2.95 -1.30
CA ILE A 155 5.50 4.36 -1.66
C ILE A 155 6.99 4.66 -1.72
N GLU A 156 7.37 5.60 -2.58
CA GLU A 156 8.70 6.20 -2.57
C GLU A 156 8.83 7.17 -1.38
N THR A 157 9.97 7.14 -0.69
CA THR A 157 10.23 7.89 0.55
C THR A 157 11.52 8.69 0.53
#